data_AF-A0A927REM9-F1
#
_entry.id   AF-A0A927REM9-F1
#
_cell.length_a   1.000
_cell.length_b   1.000
_cell.length_c   1.000
_cell.angle_alpha   90.00
_cell.angle_beta   90.00
_cell.angle_gamma   90.00
#
_symmetry.space_group_name_H-M   'P 1'
#
loop_
_entity.id
_entity.type
_entity.pdbx_description
1 polymer ?
#
loop_
_entity_poly.entity_id
_entity_poly.type
_entity_poly.pdbx_seq_one_letter_code
_entity_poly.pdbx_strand_id
1 'polypeptide(L)'
;MERLLRSPALERLEWVLDGFDDGPGGDGNGGDQPWGEDADVVLAPELTARIPAQNLVRTIRASARTYAPIVVVGVDVTDHTAKARLRDRDGKIHVLSCGVEPDPPHRISSVWVSDLVPASLTPRLPMDFADHDLDSVDHGVDGADHDRAPAAGKAALVVFSGLPGVGKSTLADAVGRVRQVPVFSVDWLLGALTPFGGRHLDDLLGIGAEQLTTLALRQLSLGQSAILDAPVEDLPSRARWASLARRAGADFKVVSCVCSDPVVHRSRVEGRVRGIPGWHEGGNWGNVSRRRAEFVPWEGDVLTVDTLLPFEDNLAEVLRYLHA
;
A
#
# COMPACT_ATOMS: atom_id res chain seq x y z
N MET A 1 -32.31 16.42 -1.63
CA MET A 1 -30.98 16.07 -1.05
C MET A 1 -29.96 16.18 -2.17
N GLU A 2 -29.81 17.38 -2.75
CA GLU A 2 -29.53 17.53 -4.20
C GLU A 2 -28.46 18.60 -4.50
N ARG A 3 -27.62 18.93 -3.51
CA ARG A 3 -26.68 20.07 -3.65
C ARG A 3 -25.35 19.97 -2.91
N LEU A 4 -24.94 18.78 -2.47
CA LEU A 4 -23.65 18.57 -1.79
C LEU A 4 -22.89 17.43 -2.48
N LEU A 5 -21.74 17.78 -3.08
CA LEU A 5 -20.71 16.95 -3.73
C LEU A 5 -20.88 16.63 -5.24
N ARG A 6 -20.91 17.64 -6.13
CA ARG A 6 -20.55 17.40 -7.54
C ARG A 6 -19.02 17.34 -7.66
N SER A 7 -18.45 16.14 -7.51
CA SER A 7 -17.05 15.84 -7.84
C SER A 7 -16.98 15.24 -9.25
N PRO A 8 -15.93 15.53 -10.05
CA PRO A 8 -15.72 14.84 -11.33
C PRO A 8 -15.71 13.32 -11.19
N ALA A 9 -15.17 12.81 -10.07
CA ALA A 9 -15.19 11.37 -9.79
C ALA A 9 -16.60 10.82 -9.58
N LEU A 10 -17.50 11.59 -8.96
CA LEU A 10 -18.89 11.20 -8.77
C LEU A 10 -19.66 11.18 -10.09
N GLU A 11 -19.49 12.20 -10.94
CA GLU A 11 -20.13 12.26 -12.26
C GLU A 11 -19.73 11.05 -13.12
N ARG A 12 -18.47 10.65 -13.08
CA ARG A 12 -18.01 9.43 -13.77
C ARG A 12 -18.54 8.15 -13.15
N LEU A 13 -18.70 8.09 -11.83
CA LEU A 13 -19.33 6.95 -11.16
C LEU A 13 -20.81 6.84 -11.53
N GLU A 14 -21.54 7.96 -11.61
CA GLU A 14 -22.93 8.03 -12.07
C GLU A 14 -23.07 7.44 -13.48
N TRP A 15 -22.17 7.80 -14.41
CA TRP A 15 -22.15 7.19 -15.73
C TRP A 15 -22.00 5.65 -15.67
N VAL A 16 -21.20 5.09 -14.76
CA VAL A 16 -21.09 3.63 -14.59
C VAL A 16 -22.37 3.03 -14.00
N LEU A 17 -22.98 3.71 -13.01
CA LEU A 17 -24.23 3.29 -12.40
C LEU A 17 -25.37 3.26 -13.42
N ASP A 18 -25.48 4.27 -14.28
CA ASP A 18 -26.48 4.28 -15.35
C ASP A 18 -26.36 3.02 -16.24
N GLY A 19 -25.13 2.58 -16.52
CA GLY A 19 -24.89 1.34 -17.27
C GLY A 19 -25.22 0.06 -16.51
N PHE A 20 -25.20 0.08 -15.18
CA PHE A 20 -25.65 -1.05 -14.35
C PHE A 20 -27.18 -1.13 -14.29
N ASP A 21 -27.90 -0.03 -14.55
CA ASP A 21 -29.36 -0.01 -14.66
C ASP A 21 -29.84 -0.23 -16.11
N ASP A 22 -29.00 0.14 -17.10
CA ASP A 22 -29.22 -0.10 -18.53
C ASP A 22 -28.99 -1.59 -18.87
N GLY A 23 -30.04 -2.39 -18.67
CA GLY A 23 -30.01 -3.83 -18.92
C GLY A 23 -29.68 -4.21 -20.37
N PRO A 24 -29.33 -5.49 -20.65
CA PRO A 24 -29.15 -5.99 -22.01
C PRO A 24 -30.51 -6.04 -22.72
N GLY A 25 -30.94 -4.91 -23.27
CA GLY A 25 -32.25 -4.69 -23.89
C GLY A 25 -33.04 -3.50 -23.33
N GLY A 26 -32.44 -2.63 -22.51
CA GLY A 26 -33.10 -1.41 -22.04
C GLY A 26 -33.27 -0.39 -23.17
N ASP A 27 -34.51 0.03 -23.40
CA ASP A 27 -34.81 1.26 -24.11
C ASP A 27 -34.26 2.37 -23.22
N GLY A 28 -33.10 2.93 -23.58
CA GLY A 28 -32.29 3.81 -22.74
C GLY A 28 -33.12 4.74 -21.86
N ASN A 29 -32.73 4.83 -20.59
CA ASN A 29 -33.44 5.57 -19.55
C ASN A 29 -33.70 7.04 -19.97
N GLY A 30 -34.84 7.30 -20.62
CA GLY A 30 -35.42 8.63 -20.89
C GLY A 30 -34.60 9.65 -21.68
N GLY A 31 -33.44 9.28 -22.26
CA GLY A 31 -32.59 10.15 -23.07
C GLY A 31 -32.48 9.67 -24.52
N ASP A 32 -32.39 10.59 -25.47
CA ASP A 32 -32.34 10.32 -26.92
C ASP A 32 -31.09 9.53 -27.39
N GLN A 33 -30.18 9.13 -26.50
CA GLN A 33 -28.92 8.44 -26.83
C GLN A 33 -28.72 7.13 -26.02
N PRO A 34 -28.37 5.99 -26.67
CA PRO A 34 -28.02 4.76 -25.98
C PRO A 34 -26.82 4.96 -25.03
N TRP A 35 -26.93 4.44 -23.81
CA TRP A 35 -25.83 4.49 -22.85
C TRP A 35 -24.55 3.83 -23.43
N GLY A 36 -23.39 4.46 -23.21
CA GLY A 36 -22.09 3.92 -23.65
C GLY A 36 -21.60 4.37 -25.03
N GLU A 37 -22.37 5.16 -25.80
CA GLU A 37 -21.91 5.72 -27.08
C GLU A 37 -20.78 6.75 -26.91
N ASP A 38 -20.76 7.44 -25.78
CA ASP A 38 -19.75 8.44 -25.41
C ASP A 38 -18.52 7.82 -24.70
N ALA A 39 -18.42 6.49 -24.64
CA ALA A 39 -17.36 5.79 -23.91
C ALA A 39 -15.94 6.21 -24.33
N ASP A 40 -15.71 6.53 -25.61
CA ASP A 40 -14.40 7.01 -26.08
C ASP A 40 -14.04 8.43 -25.56
N VAL A 41 -15.03 9.17 -25.05
CA VAL A 41 -14.87 10.49 -24.42
C VAL A 41 -14.83 10.38 -22.89
N VAL A 42 -15.52 9.39 -22.32
CA VAL A 42 -15.62 9.17 -20.87
C VAL A 42 -14.45 8.35 -20.31
N LEU A 43 -13.92 7.41 -21.10
CA LEU A 43 -12.84 6.51 -20.68
C LEU A 43 -11.45 7.07 -21.01
N ALA A 44 -10.49 6.84 -20.11
CA ALA A 44 -9.11 7.26 -20.28
C ALA A 44 -8.41 6.45 -21.40
N PRO A 45 -7.54 7.06 -22.22
CA PRO A 45 -6.78 6.35 -23.25
C PRO A 45 -5.97 5.15 -22.71
N GLU A 46 -5.38 5.28 -21.51
CA GLU A 46 -4.61 4.22 -20.87
C GLU A 46 -5.50 3.04 -20.45
N LEU A 47 -6.78 3.29 -20.15
CA LEU A 47 -7.76 2.24 -19.89
C LEU A 47 -8.19 1.57 -21.19
N THR A 48 -8.52 2.35 -22.23
CA THR A 48 -8.99 1.82 -23.52
C THR A 48 -7.90 1.07 -24.30
N ALA A 49 -6.62 1.41 -24.08
CA ALA A 49 -5.48 0.66 -24.58
C ALA A 49 -5.37 -0.75 -23.97
N ARG A 50 -5.88 -0.96 -22.74
CA ARG A 50 -5.89 -2.26 -22.05
C ARG A 50 -7.16 -3.06 -22.34
N ILE A 51 -8.30 -2.38 -22.38
CA ILE A 51 -9.63 -2.96 -22.59
C ILE A 51 -10.38 -2.06 -23.56
N PRO A 52 -10.68 -2.49 -24.80
CA PRO A 52 -11.42 -1.68 -25.76
C PRO A 52 -12.71 -1.12 -25.15
N ALA A 53 -13.03 0.16 -25.43
CA ALA A 53 -14.17 0.85 -24.80
C ALA A 53 -15.48 0.05 -24.89
N GLN A 54 -15.77 -0.49 -26.07
CA GLN A 54 -16.94 -1.33 -26.34
C GLN A 54 -16.98 -2.65 -25.52
N ASN A 55 -15.82 -3.19 -25.13
CA ASN A 55 -15.76 -4.36 -24.26
C ASN A 55 -16.09 -3.96 -22.82
N LEU A 56 -15.62 -2.80 -22.37
CA LEU A 56 -15.94 -2.27 -21.05
C LEU A 56 -17.43 -1.92 -20.93
N VAL A 57 -18.01 -1.23 -21.93
CA VAL A 57 -19.46 -0.94 -22.02
C VAL A 57 -20.28 -2.23 -21.93
N ARG A 58 -19.91 -3.27 -22.70
CA ARG A 58 -20.58 -4.58 -22.62
C ARG A 58 -20.49 -5.23 -21.25
N THR A 59 -19.34 -5.08 -20.57
CA THR A 59 -19.13 -5.63 -19.23
C THR A 59 -19.98 -4.91 -18.20
N ILE A 60 -20.04 -3.58 -18.27
CA ILE A 60 -20.85 -2.75 -17.37
C ILE A 60 -22.34 -3.07 -17.55
N ARG A 61 -22.85 -3.12 -18.79
CA ARG A 61 -24.24 -3.55 -19.07
C ARG A 61 -24.56 -4.96 -18.58
N ALA A 62 -23.61 -5.88 -18.68
CA ALA A 62 -23.83 -7.24 -18.19
C ALA A 62 -24.06 -7.29 -16.67
N SER A 63 -23.51 -6.33 -15.91
CA SER A 63 -23.68 -6.20 -14.46
C SER A 63 -25.13 -5.90 -14.07
N ALA A 64 -25.96 -5.38 -14.98
CA ALA A 64 -27.39 -5.17 -14.74
C ALA A 64 -28.14 -6.44 -14.34
N ARG A 65 -27.66 -7.62 -14.77
CA ARG A 65 -28.22 -8.92 -14.36
C ARG A 65 -28.12 -9.14 -12.85
N THR A 66 -27.10 -8.58 -12.22
CA THR A 66 -26.79 -8.73 -10.79
C THR A 66 -27.38 -7.57 -9.97
N TYR A 67 -27.27 -6.35 -10.48
CA TYR A 67 -27.54 -5.15 -9.69
C TYR A 67 -28.83 -4.42 -10.04
N ALA A 68 -29.42 -4.59 -11.23
CA ALA A 68 -30.61 -3.85 -11.62
C ALA A 68 -31.90 -4.40 -10.95
N PRO A 69 -32.80 -3.52 -10.46
CA PRO A 69 -32.62 -2.07 -10.32
C PRO A 69 -31.62 -1.74 -9.21
N ILE A 70 -30.70 -0.82 -9.47
CA ILE A 70 -29.61 -0.51 -8.54
C ILE A 70 -30.16 0.06 -7.24
N VAL A 71 -29.68 -0.48 -6.14
CA VAL A 71 -29.90 0.07 -4.80
C VAL A 71 -28.57 0.54 -4.23
N VAL A 72 -28.32 1.85 -4.32
CA VAL A 72 -27.15 2.50 -3.70
C VAL A 72 -27.40 2.70 -2.21
N VAL A 73 -26.58 2.05 -1.38
CA VAL A 73 -26.67 2.07 0.08
C VAL A 73 -25.81 3.20 0.68
N GLY A 74 -24.79 3.66 -0.05
CA GLY A 74 -23.98 4.80 0.33
C GLY A 74 -22.88 5.08 -0.69
N VAL A 75 -22.34 6.29 -0.64
CA VAL A 75 -21.30 6.76 -1.55
C VAL A 75 -20.20 7.46 -0.77
N ASP A 76 -18.94 7.12 -1.06
CA ASP A 76 -17.75 7.82 -0.56
C ASP A 76 -17.05 8.49 -1.75
N VAL A 77 -16.67 9.75 -1.60
CA VAL A 77 -16.11 10.56 -2.70
C VAL A 77 -14.86 11.30 -2.24
N THR A 78 -13.82 11.26 -3.06
CA THR A 78 -12.63 12.12 -3.01
C THR A 78 -12.52 12.92 -4.31
N ASP A 79 -11.45 13.69 -4.50
CA ASP A 79 -11.24 14.48 -5.72
C ASP A 79 -11.12 13.60 -6.98
N HIS A 80 -10.46 12.45 -6.85
CA HIS A 80 -10.13 11.57 -8.00
C HIS A 80 -10.68 10.14 -7.90
N THR A 81 -11.48 9.84 -6.87
CA THR A 81 -12.06 8.51 -6.65
C THR A 81 -13.47 8.65 -6.11
N ALA A 82 -14.38 7.82 -6.59
CA ALA A 82 -15.72 7.68 -6.04
C ALA A 82 -16.07 6.19 -5.88
N LYS A 83 -16.71 5.85 -4.77
CA LYS A 83 -17.11 4.48 -4.44
C LYS A 83 -18.58 4.43 -4.07
N ALA A 84 -19.36 3.57 -4.72
CA ALA A 84 -20.75 3.29 -4.36
C ALA A 84 -20.86 1.89 -3.74
N ARG A 85 -21.57 1.81 -2.61
CA ARG A 85 -21.98 0.54 -2.01
C ARG A 85 -23.31 0.12 -2.63
N LEU A 86 -23.30 -0.95 -3.40
CA LEU A 86 -24.46 -1.47 -4.14
C LEU A 86 -25.01 -2.68 -3.43
N ARG A 87 -26.33 -2.78 -3.31
CA ARG A 87 -26.98 -4.03 -2.89
C ARG A 87 -27.38 -4.83 -4.12
N ASP A 88 -26.95 -6.09 -4.20
CA ASP A 88 -27.40 -7.00 -5.25
C ASP A 88 -28.79 -7.60 -4.94
N ARG A 89 -29.30 -8.43 -5.85
CA ARG A 89 -30.61 -9.08 -5.72
C ARG A 89 -30.73 -10.04 -4.54
N ASP A 90 -29.62 -10.58 -4.07
CA ASP A 90 -29.57 -11.47 -2.90
C ASP A 90 -29.40 -10.70 -1.58
N GLY A 91 -29.33 -9.36 -1.66
CA GLY A 91 -29.17 -8.48 -0.51
C GLY A 91 -27.73 -8.29 -0.06
N LYS A 92 -26.74 -8.87 -0.76
CA LYS A 92 -25.31 -8.71 -0.46
C LYS A 92 -24.85 -7.33 -0.90
N ILE A 93 -23.97 -6.71 -0.12
CA ILE A 93 -23.40 -5.41 -0.44
C ILE A 93 -22.07 -5.61 -1.16
N HIS A 94 -21.92 -4.92 -2.29
CA HIS A 94 -20.72 -4.82 -3.11
C HIS A 94 -20.25 -3.37 -3.13
N VAL A 95 -18.98 -3.14 -3.44
CA VAL A 95 -18.38 -1.82 -3.61
C VAL A 95 -17.95 -1.65 -5.06
N LEU A 96 -18.67 -0.80 -5.78
CA LEU A 96 -18.25 -0.28 -7.09
C LEU A 96 -17.28 0.87 -6.85
N SER A 97 -16.08 0.76 -7.41
CA SER A 97 -15.05 1.80 -7.35
C SER A 97 -14.80 2.38 -8.73
N CYS A 98 -14.71 3.71 -8.80
CA CYS A 98 -14.42 4.49 -10.00
C CYS A 98 -13.28 5.47 -9.70
N GLY A 99 -12.16 5.32 -10.41
CA GLY A 99 -11.03 6.24 -10.39
C GLY A 99 -11.02 7.11 -11.65
N VAL A 100 -10.64 8.37 -11.51
CA VAL A 100 -10.57 9.33 -12.62
C VAL A 100 -9.18 9.95 -12.76
N GLU A 101 -8.87 10.45 -13.95
CA GLU A 101 -7.66 11.26 -14.20
C GLU A 101 -7.62 12.49 -13.28
N PRO A 102 -6.44 12.87 -12.76
CA PRO A 102 -6.31 14.03 -11.88
C PRO A 102 -6.56 15.35 -12.60
N ASP A 103 -6.26 15.41 -13.90
CA ASP A 103 -6.44 16.58 -14.74
C ASP A 103 -7.74 16.46 -15.58
N PRO A 104 -8.36 17.59 -15.94
CA PRO A 104 -9.47 17.59 -16.90
C PRO A 104 -9.09 16.87 -18.21
N PRO A 105 -10.00 16.06 -18.80
CA PRO A 105 -11.44 16.05 -18.54
C PRO A 105 -11.89 15.00 -17.51
N HIS A 106 -10.99 14.54 -16.64
CA HIS A 106 -11.28 13.57 -15.56
C HIS A 106 -11.92 12.29 -16.09
N ARG A 107 -11.28 11.65 -17.08
CA ARG A 107 -11.79 10.40 -17.66
C ARG A 107 -11.66 9.25 -16.68
N ILE A 108 -12.50 8.23 -16.83
CA ILE A 108 -12.42 7.00 -16.03
C ILE A 108 -11.11 6.30 -16.36
N SER A 109 -10.20 6.26 -15.40
CA SER A 109 -8.90 5.57 -15.49
C SER A 109 -8.99 4.13 -14.99
N SER A 110 -9.98 3.84 -14.15
CA SER A 110 -10.22 2.51 -13.58
C SER A 110 -11.64 2.35 -13.05
N VAL A 111 -12.22 1.17 -13.26
CA VAL A 111 -13.53 0.78 -12.73
C VAL A 111 -13.53 -0.71 -12.36
N TRP A 112 -14.03 -1.06 -11.17
CA TRP A 112 -14.17 -2.45 -10.73
C TRP A 112 -15.20 -2.58 -9.61
N VAL A 113 -15.71 -3.80 -9.42
CA VAL A 113 -16.60 -4.17 -8.31
C VAL A 113 -15.91 -5.18 -7.41
N SER A 114 -16.11 -5.05 -6.11
CA SER A 114 -15.59 -5.96 -5.08
C SER A 114 -16.66 -6.25 -4.02
N ASP A 115 -16.53 -7.35 -3.28
CA ASP A 115 -17.39 -7.60 -2.12
C ASP A 115 -17.16 -6.54 -1.03
N LEU A 116 -18.22 -6.10 -0.35
CA LEU A 116 -18.05 -5.29 0.86
C LEU A 116 -17.50 -6.17 1.97
N VAL A 117 -16.32 -5.82 2.48
CA VAL A 117 -15.81 -6.32 3.75
C VAL A 117 -16.04 -5.22 4.80
N PRO A 118 -17.00 -5.38 5.73
CA PRO A 118 -17.22 -4.43 6.80
C PRO A 118 -15.94 -4.19 7.59
N ALA A 119 -15.56 -2.92 7.81
CA ALA A 119 -14.35 -2.58 8.56
C ALA A 119 -14.34 -3.18 9.98
N SER A 120 -15.51 -3.42 10.57
CA SER A 120 -15.67 -4.07 11.87
C SER A 120 -15.31 -5.56 11.89
N LEU A 121 -15.31 -6.23 10.73
CA LEU A 121 -14.93 -7.64 10.59
C LEU A 121 -13.44 -7.85 10.29
N THR A 122 -12.71 -6.77 10.03
CA THR A 122 -11.27 -6.79 9.77
C THR A 122 -10.57 -5.68 10.58
N PRO A 123 -10.57 -5.76 11.92
CA PRO A 123 -9.83 -4.80 12.72
C PRO A 123 -8.36 -4.80 12.30
N ARG A 124 -7.82 -3.60 12.03
CA ARG A 124 -6.39 -3.42 11.80
C ARG A 124 -5.63 -3.65 13.12
N LEU A 125 -4.34 -3.93 13.03
CA LEU A 125 -3.49 -3.90 14.21
C LEU A 125 -3.56 -2.51 14.84
N PRO A 126 -3.40 -2.38 16.17
CA PRO A 126 -3.53 -1.09 16.81
C PRO A 126 -2.44 -0.12 16.29
N MET A 127 -2.77 1.17 16.28
CA MET A 127 -1.80 2.23 15.97
C MET A 127 -0.78 2.44 17.10
N ASP A 128 -1.11 1.99 18.30
CA ASP A 128 -0.27 2.00 19.49
C ASP A 128 -0.39 0.64 20.20
N PHE A 129 0.74 -0.02 20.44
CA PHE A 129 0.81 -1.34 21.06
C PHE A 129 0.87 -1.30 22.58
N ALA A 130 0.78 -0.13 23.22
CA ALA A 130 0.92 0.03 24.68
C ALA A 130 0.14 -1.02 25.50
N ASP A 131 -1.11 -1.31 25.12
CA ASP A 131 -2.01 -2.25 25.81
C ASP A 131 -2.24 -3.57 25.03
N HIS A 132 -1.50 -3.79 23.94
CA HIS A 132 -1.74 -4.95 23.07
C HIS A 132 -1.14 -6.23 23.66
N ASP A 133 -1.95 -7.29 23.78
CA ASP A 133 -1.50 -8.59 24.26
C ASP A 133 -0.68 -9.33 23.18
N LEU A 134 0.64 -9.39 23.38
CA LEU A 134 1.57 -10.06 22.46
C LEU A 134 1.60 -11.59 22.63
N ASP A 135 1.18 -12.10 23.79
CA ASP A 135 1.24 -13.52 24.15
C ASP A 135 0.05 -14.28 23.55
N SER A 136 -1.08 -13.59 23.34
CA SER A 136 -2.26 -14.12 22.64
C SER A 136 -2.00 -14.52 21.17
N VAL A 137 -0.89 -14.08 20.58
CA VAL A 137 -0.50 -14.44 19.20
C VAL A 137 0.18 -15.82 19.16
N ASP A 138 0.56 -16.39 20.31
CA ASP A 138 1.19 -17.70 20.46
C ASP A 138 0.17 -18.81 20.79
N HIS A 139 -0.97 -18.83 20.09
CA HIS A 139 -1.90 -19.95 20.19
C HIS A 139 -1.35 -21.17 19.43
N GLY A 140 -0.50 -21.97 20.09
CA GLY A 140 -0.16 -23.28 19.53
C GLY A 140 0.97 -24.10 20.12
N VAL A 141 1.33 -23.99 21.40
CA VAL A 141 2.02 -25.11 22.08
C VAL A 141 1.61 -25.23 23.55
N ASP A 142 0.50 -25.90 23.82
CA ASP A 142 0.25 -26.48 25.15
C ASP A 142 1.37 -27.51 25.42
N GLY A 143 2.37 -27.12 26.22
CA GLY A 143 3.36 -28.04 26.78
C GLY A 143 4.82 -27.87 26.34
N ALA A 144 5.22 -26.76 25.71
CA ALA A 144 6.64 -26.45 25.56
C ALA A 144 7.18 -25.76 26.82
N ASP A 145 8.06 -26.49 27.50
CA ASP A 145 8.98 -26.03 28.54
C ASP A 145 9.39 -24.55 28.36
N HIS A 146 8.77 -23.65 29.14
CA HIS A 146 9.05 -22.21 29.14
C HIS A 146 10.43 -21.86 29.71
N ASP A 147 11.23 -22.86 30.09
CA ASP A 147 12.60 -22.68 30.60
C ASP A 147 13.67 -22.60 29.51
N ARG A 148 13.30 -22.51 28.23
CA ARG A 148 14.27 -22.15 27.19
C ARG A 148 14.48 -20.63 27.18
N ALA A 149 15.33 -20.17 28.08
CA ALA A 149 15.86 -18.81 28.08
C ALA A 149 16.28 -18.41 26.64
N PRO A 150 15.80 -17.29 26.09
CA PRO A 150 16.24 -16.83 24.77
C PRO A 150 17.75 -16.66 24.80
N ALA A 151 18.42 -17.19 23.76
CA ALA A 151 19.86 -17.07 23.62
C ALA A 151 20.26 -15.58 23.70
N ALA A 152 21.28 -15.32 24.53
CA ALA A 152 21.74 -14.01 24.97
C ALA A 152 21.65 -12.86 23.93
N GLY A 153 20.74 -11.92 24.18
CA GLY A 153 20.57 -10.64 23.49
C GLY A 153 19.11 -10.21 23.46
N LYS A 154 18.81 -8.95 23.80
CA LYS A 154 17.46 -8.37 23.63
C LYS A 154 17.11 -8.35 22.14
N ALA A 155 15.93 -8.85 21.76
CA ALA A 155 15.47 -8.79 20.36
C ALA A 155 15.45 -7.33 19.87
N ALA A 156 15.61 -7.10 18.57
CA ALA A 156 15.62 -5.76 17.99
C ALA A 156 14.69 -5.65 16.79
N LEU A 157 13.91 -4.58 16.75
CA LEU A 157 13.23 -4.10 15.55
C LEU A 157 14.10 -3.03 14.89
N VAL A 158 14.70 -3.37 13.76
CA VAL A 158 15.61 -2.50 13.02
C VAL A 158 14.89 -1.94 11.79
N VAL A 159 14.86 -0.62 11.64
CA VAL A 159 14.23 0.05 10.51
C VAL A 159 15.31 0.66 9.61
N PHE A 160 15.39 0.19 8.37
CA PHE A 160 16.15 0.86 7.31
C PHE A 160 15.22 1.80 6.57
N SER A 161 15.49 3.10 6.71
CA SER A 161 14.69 4.19 6.14
C SER A 161 15.51 5.01 5.16
N GLY A 162 14.84 5.62 4.19
CA GLY A 162 15.46 6.49 3.19
C GLY A 162 14.69 6.50 1.88
N LEU A 163 14.95 7.54 1.07
CA LEU A 163 14.28 7.71 -0.22
C LEU A 163 14.56 6.55 -1.19
N PRO A 164 13.67 6.28 -2.16
CA PRO A 164 13.94 5.29 -3.20
C PRO A 164 15.26 5.61 -3.93
N GLY A 165 16.16 4.62 -4.07
CA GLY A 165 17.44 4.77 -4.78
C GLY A 165 18.65 5.10 -3.91
N VAL A 166 18.49 5.33 -2.60
CA VAL A 166 19.60 5.64 -1.68
C VAL A 166 20.37 4.42 -1.16
N GLY A 167 20.16 3.22 -1.70
CA GLY A 167 20.91 2.02 -1.30
C GLY A 167 20.45 1.30 -0.02
N LYS A 168 19.36 1.76 0.63
CA LYS A 168 18.81 1.16 1.86
C LYS A 168 18.63 -0.36 1.82
N SER A 169 18.02 -0.89 0.76
CA SER A 169 17.71 -2.32 0.64
C SER A 169 18.98 -3.17 0.54
N THR A 170 20.01 -2.67 -0.15
CA THR A 170 21.30 -3.36 -0.27
C THR A 170 21.96 -3.51 1.09
N LEU A 171 21.92 -2.46 1.91
CA LEU A 171 22.51 -2.49 3.25
C LEU A 171 21.67 -3.32 4.22
N ALA A 172 20.34 -3.21 4.15
CA ALA A 172 19.41 -4.03 4.94
C ALA A 172 19.62 -5.53 4.69
N ASP A 173 19.68 -5.95 3.42
CA ASP A 173 19.91 -7.35 3.05
C ASP A 173 21.27 -7.87 3.54
N ALA A 174 22.33 -7.05 3.46
CA ALA A 174 23.65 -7.42 3.94
C ALA A 174 23.69 -7.57 5.46
N VAL A 175 23.07 -6.65 6.19
CA VAL A 175 22.94 -6.73 7.65
C VAL A 175 22.10 -7.94 8.05
N GLY A 176 20.98 -8.20 7.37
CA GLY A 176 20.15 -9.37 7.59
C GLY A 176 20.93 -10.69 7.41
N ARG A 177 21.76 -10.78 6.37
CA ARG A 177 22.66 -11.93 6.15
C ARG A 177 23.70 -12.06 7.26
N VAL A 178 24.37 -10.99 7.65
CA VAL A 178 25.42 -11.06 8.70
C VAL A 178 24.82 -11.39 10.06
N ARG A 179 23.68 -10.81 10.40
CA ARG A 179 23.00 -10.98 11.70
C ARG A 179 22.06 -12.17 11.77
N GLN A 180 21.78 -12.83 10.64
CA GLN A 180 20.78 -13.90 10.53
C GLN A 180 19.38 -13.42 10.99
N VAL A 181 19.02 -12.19 10.62
CA VAL A 181 17.73 -11.56 10.96
C VAL A 181 16.93 -11.39 9.67
N PRO A 182 15.63 -11.78 9.64
CA PRO A 182 14.81 -11.63 8.44
C PRO A 182 14.63 -10.16 8.06
N VAL A 183 14.69 -9.90 6.76
CA VAL A 183 14.47 -8.57 6.15
C VAL A 183 13.13 -8.58 5.44
N PHE A 184 12.20 -7.76 5.92
CA PHE A 184 10.90 -7.54 5.30
C PHE A 184 10.93 -6.23 4.53
N SER A 185 10.89 -6.31 3.20
CA SER A 185 10.96 -5.16 2.31
C SER A 185 9.58 -4.82 1.75
N VAL A 186 9.18 -3.56 1.84
CA VAL A 186 7.88 -3.10 1.30
C VAL A 186 7.79 -3.33 -0.21
N ASP A 187 8.90 -3.15 -0.94
CA ASP A 187 8.95 -3.35 -2.40
C ASP A 187 8.61 -4.81 -2.77
N TRP A 188 9.13 -5.79 -2.01
CA TRP A 188 8.85 -7.22 -2.22
C TRP A 188 7.39 -7.57 -1.93
N LEU A 189 6.85 -7.07 -0.81
CA LEU A 189 5.47 -7.33 -0.41
C LEU A 189 4.48 -6.75 -1.43
N LEU A 190 4.69 -5.51 -1.87
CA LEU A 190 3.84 -4.88 -2.87
C LEU A 190 4.02 -5.47 -4.28
N GLY A 191 5.23 -5.90 -4.64
CA GLY A 191 5.49 -6.66 -5.86
C GLY A 191 4.64 -7.94 -5.91
N ALA A 192 4.58 -8.68 -4.80
CA ALA A 192 3.79 -9.90 -4.67
C ALA A 192 2.28 -9.70 -4.82
N LEU A 193 1.75 -8.49 -4.58
CA LEU A 193 0.34 -8.17 -4.77
C LEU A 193 -0.03 -7.90 -6.24
N THR A 194 0.95 -7.66 -7.11
CA THR A 194 0.69 -7.30 -8.51
C THR A 194 -0.15 -8.34 -9.27
N PRO A 195 0.12 -9.66 -9.17
CA PRO A 195 -0.73 -10.69 -9.80
C PRO A 195 -2.19 -10.68 -9.33
N PHE A 196 -2.46 -10.11 -8.16
CA PHE A 196 -3.80 -10.00 -7.56
C PHE A 196 -4.44 -8.63 -7.80
N GLY A 197 -3.96 -7.86 -8.79
CA GLY A 197 -4.48 -6.53 -9.09
C GLY A 197 -3.97 -5.44 -8.14
N GLY A 198 -2.91 -5.69 -7.36
CA GLY A 198 -2.36 -4.75 -6.39
C GLY A 198 -2.10 -3.35 -6.93
N ARG A 199 -1.75 -3.21 -8.22
CA ARG A 199 -1.54 -1.91 -8.90
C ARG A 199 -2.77 -1.00 -8.93
N HIS A 200 -3.95 -1.53 -8.61
CA HIS A 200 -5.22 -0.82 -8.62
C HIS A 200 -5.79 -0.60 -7.21
N LEU A 201 -5.04 -0.94 -6.15
CA LEU A 201 -5.46 -0.68 -4.78
C LEU A 201 -5.17 0.77 -4.40
N ASP A 202 -6.15 1.44 -3.80
CA ASP A 202 -6.07 2.89 -3.51
C ASP A 202 -5.02 3.24 -2.44
N ASP A 203 -4.76 2.35 -1.48
CA ASP A 203 -3.86 2.57 -0.33
C ASP A 203 -2.72 1.53 -0.29
N LEU A 204 -1.93 1.47 -1.36
CA LEU A 204 -0.80 0.54 -1.44
C LEU A 204 0.22 0.76 -0.32
N LEU A 205 0.46 2.01 0.07
CA LEU A 205 1.42 2.33 1.14
C LEU A 205 0.90 1.87 2.51
N GLY A 206 -0.38 2.10 2.84
CA GLY A 206 -0.99 1.60 4.06
C GLY A 206 -1.04 0.08 4.10
N ILE A 207 -1.33 -0.59 2.98
CA ILE A 207 -1.26 -2.05 2.86
C ILE A 207 0.17 -2.56 3.13
N GLY A 208 1.18 -1.88 2.56
CA GLY A 208 2.59 -2.21 2.80
C GLY A 208 2.98 -2.04 4.27
N ALA A 209 2.60 -0.91 4.88
CA ALA A 209 2.86 -0.63 6.29
C ALA A 209 2.17 -1.67 7.21
N GLU A 210 0.95 -2.09 6.89
CA GLU A 210 0.23 -3.09 7.69
C GLU A 210 0.85 -4.48 7.61
N GLN A 211 1.29 -4.90 6.41
CA GLN A 211 2.01 -6.16 6.24
C GLN A 211 3.34 -6.15 7.00
N LEU A 212 4.13 -5.08 6.91
CA LEU A 212 5.38 -4.94 7.65
C LEU A 212 5.15 -4.95 9.17
N THR A 213 4.12 -4.24 9.65
CA THR A 213 3.74 -4.23 11.07
C THR A 213 3.36 -5.63 11.55
N THR A 214 2.60 -6.37 10.76
CA THR A 214 2.17 -7.74 11.08
C THR A 214 3.36 -8.69 11.15
N LEU A 215 4.30 -8.61 10.20
CA LEU A 215 5.50 -9.44 10.18
C LEU A 215 6.44 -9.11 11.35
N ALA A 216 6.62 -7.81 11.66
CA ALA A 216 7.36 -7.37 12.83
C ALA A 216 6.72 -7.88 14.13
N LEU A 217 5.41 -7.72 14.28
CA LEU A 217 4.66 -8.21 15.44
C LEU A 217 4.90 -9.70 15.64
N ARG A 218 4.73 -10.51 14.59
CA ARG A 218 4.93 -11.96 14.70
C ARG A 218 6.36 -12.33 15.12
N GLN A 219 7.38 -11.70 14.53
CA GLN A 219 8.76 -11.97 14.90
C GLN A 219 9.06 -11.59 16.35
N LEU A 220 8.63 -10.41 16.78
CA LEU A 220 8.88 -9.92 18.12
C LEU A 220 8.12 -10.70 19.19
N SER A 221 6.88 -11.15 18.92
CA SER A 221 6.13 -12.06 19.80
C SER A 221 6.85 -13.41 19.99
N LEU A 222 7.67 -13.84 19.02
CA LEU A 222 8.51 -15.03 19.15
C LEU A 222 9.87 -14.76 19.82
N GLY A 223 10.08 -13.54 20.33
CA GLY A 223 11.38 -13.11 20.87
C GLY A 223 12.48 -12.97 19.81
N GLN A 224 12.11 -12.82 18.53
CA GLN A 224 13.05 -12.75 17.40
C GLN A 224 13.15 -11.33 16.86
N SER A 225 14.37 -10.93 16.46
CA SER A 225 14.59 -9.66 15.78
C SER A 225 13.94 -9.64 14.38
N ALA A 226 13.68 -8.43 13.89
CA ALA A 226 13.17 -8.18 12.53
C ALA A 226 13.81 -6.92 11.94
N ILE A 227 14.10 -6.95 10.64
CA ILE A 227 14.53 -5.79 9.87
C ILE A 227 13.39 -5.37 8.93
N LEU A 228 12.99 -4.09 8.99
CA LEU A 228 12.03 -3.48 8.07
C LEU A 228 12.75 -2.58 7.07
N ASP A 229 12.62 -2.88 5.78
CA ASP A 229 13.14 -2.06 4.67
C ASP A 229 12.00 -1.32 3.98
N ALA A 230 11.85 -0.04 4.32
CA ALA A 230 10.81 0.83 3.76
C ALA A 230 11.28 2.29 3.74
N PRO A 231 10.65 3.20 2.97
CA PRO A 231 10.99 4.61 3.06
C PRO A 231 10.68 5.22 4.43
N VAL A 232 9.56 4.84 5.05
CA VAL A 232 9.10 5.30 6.38
C VAL A 232 9.02 6.82 6.48
N GLU A 233 8.28 7.41 5.55
CA GLU A 233 8.14 8.86 5.42
C GLU A 233 7.12 9.44 6.40
N ASP A 234 6.16 8.64 6.86
CA ASP A 234 5.08 9.08 7.73
C ASP A 234 5.41 8.88 9.22
N LEU A 235 5.16 9.92 10.02
CA LEU A 235 5.36 9.88 11.48
C LEU A 235 4.51 8.82 12.20
N PRO A 236 3.25 8.54 11.81
CA PRO A 236 2.44 7.50 12.46
C PRO A 236 3.09 6.11 12.43
N SER A 237 3.65 5.67 11.29
CA SER A 237 4.33 4.37 11.20
C SER A 237 5.57 4.30 12.09
N ARG A 238 6.34 5.40 12.19
CA ARG A 238 7.50 5.49 13.10
C ARG A 238 7.08 5.30 14.55
N ALA A 239 6.07 6.04 14.99
CA ALA A 239 5.55 5.97 16.35
C ALA A 239 4.97 4.57 16.67
N ARG A 240 4.25 4.00 15.71
CA ARG A 240 3.64 2.67 15.83
C ARG A 240 4.68 1.57 15.99
N TRP A 241 5.73 1.57 15.17
CA TRP A 241 6.80 0.57 15.27
C TRP A 241 7.67 0.76 16.53
N ALA A 242 7.91 1.99 16.95
CA ALA A 242 8.57 2.26 18.24
C ALA A 242 7.72 1.74 19.41
N SER A 243 6.39 1.92 19.37
CA SER A 243 5.48 1.36 20.38
C SER A 243 5.48 -0.17 20.37
N LEU A 244 5.42 -0.80 19.18
CA LEU A 244 5.51 -2.26 19.03
C LEU A 244 6.79 -2.83 19.64
N ALA A 245 7.95 -2.26 19.29
CA ALA A 245 9.23 -2.70 19.84
C ALA A 245 9.27 -2.54 21.37
N ARG A 246 8.78 -1.41 21.90
CA ARG A 246 8.69 -1.18 23.35
C ARG A 246 7.80 -2.22 24.03
N ARG A 247 6.63 -2.50 23.47
CA ARG A 247 5.68 -3.48 24.02
C ARG A 247 6.29 -4.88 24.05
N ALA A 248 7.05 -5.24 23.02
CA ALA A 248 7.74 -6.53 22.95
C ALA A 248 9.01 -6.61 23.82
N GLY A 249 9.35 -5.54 24.55
CA GLY A 249 10.62 -5.48 25.28
C GLY A 249 11.84 -5.60 24.37
N ALA A 250 11.72 -5.19 23.10
CA ALA A 250 12.76 -5.19 22.09
C ALA A 250 13.43 -3.81 21.98
N ASP A 251 14.63 -3.77 21.40
CA ASP A 251 15.27 -2.52 21.01
C ASP A 251 14.67 -1.99 19.71
N PHE A 252 14.51 -0.67 19.62
CA PHE A 252 14.10 0.01 18.40
C PHE A 252 15.29 0.77 17.84
N LYS A 253 15.80 0.35 16.69
CA LYS A 253 17.00 0.92 16.05
C LYS A 253 16.67 1.40 14.65
N VAL A 254 17.19 2.56 14.27
CA VAL A 254 16.91 3.17 12.97
C VAL A 254 18.21 3.45 12.23
N VAL A 255 18.27 2.97 10.99
CA VAL A 255 19.35 3.27 10.04
C VAL A 255 18.76 4.11 8.92
N SER A 256 19.09 5.39 8.90
CA SER A 256 18.69 6.35 7.88
C SER A 256 19.74 6.38 6.77
N CYS A 257 19.42 5.80 5.61
CA CYS A 257 20.31 5.79 4.45
C CYS A 257 20.08 7.03 3.59
N VAL A 258 21.16 7.72 3.23
CA VAL A 258 21.15 8.85 2.31
C VAL A 258 22.08 8.61 1.12
N CYS A 259 21.88 9.39 0.07
CA CYS A 259 22.82 9.56 -1.03
C CYS A 259 23.01 11.06 -1.21
N SER A 260 24.16 11.57 -0.75
CA SER A 260 24.43 13.01 -0.63
C SER A 260 24.59 13.71 -1.97
N ASP A 261 25.07 13.00 -3.00
CA ASP A 261 25.18 13.49 -4.38
C ASP A 261 23.85 13.26 -5.14
N PRO A 262 23.11 14.34 -5.49
CA PRO A 262 21.86 14.24 -6.20
C PRO A 262 22.00 13.73 -7.64
N VAL A 263 23.15 13.93 -8.30
CA VAL A 263 23.41 13.42 -9.66
C VAL A 263 23.55 11.91 -9.62
N VAL A 264 24.32 11.39 -8.66
CA VAL A 264 24.46 9.94 -8.44
C VAL A 264 23.12 9.35 -8.02
N HIS A 265 22.40 9.99 -7.11
CA HIS A 265 21.09 9.53 -6.66
C HIS A 265 20.09 9.44 -7.82
N ARG A 266 20.04 10.47 -8.67
CA ARG A 266 19.21 10.48 -9.88
C ARG A 266 19.55 9.34 -10.82
N SER A 267 20.84 9.16 -11.12
CA SER A 267 21.32 8.06 -11.96
C SER A 267 20.90 6.69 -11.41
N ARG A 268 21.03 6.48 -10.09
CA ARG A 268 20.58 5.24 -9.41
C ARG A 268 19.08 5.02 -9.49
N VAL A 269 18.26 6.08 -9.40
CA VAL A 269 16.80 6.00 -9.48
C VAL A 269 16.35 5.69 -10.90
N GLU A 270 16.86 6.42 -11.88
CA GLU A 270 16.45 6.29 -13.29
C GLU A 270 16.98 4.97 -13.90
N GLY A 271 18.18 4.54 -13.54
CA GLY A 271 18.77 3.26 -13.99
C GLY A 271 18.41 2.05 -13.12
N ARG A 272 17.49 2.19 -12.16
CA ARG A 272 17.20 1.16 -11.16
C ARG A 272 16.59 -0.10 -11.80
N VAL A 273 17.23 -1.25 -11.58
CA VAL A 273 16.66 -2.57 -11.81
C VAL A 273 16.66 -3.34 -10.50
N ARG A 274 15.48 -3.74 -10.02
CA ARG A 274 15.29 -4.40 -8.73
C ARG A 274 15.23 -5.91 -8.84
N GLY A 275 14.78 -6.45 -9.97
CA GLY A 275 14.61 -7.89 -10.14
C GLY A 275 13.58 -8.49 -9.17
N ILE A 276 12.65 -7.67 -8.66
CA ILE A 276 11.57 -8.09 -7.77
C ILE A 276 10.37 -8.48 -8.64
N PRO A 277 9.85 -9.72 -8.55
CA PRO A 277 8.67 -10.12 -9.29
C PRO A 277 7.48 -9.18 -9.04
N GLY A 278 6.84 -8.73 -10.12
CA GLY A 278 5.67 -7.85 -10.07
C GLY A 278 5.97 -6.36 -9.80
N TRP A 279 7.15 -6.03 -9.29
CA TRP A 279 7.56 -4.65 -9.04
C TRP A 279 7.87 -3.89 -10.34
N HIS A 280 7.69 -2.57 -10.33
CA HIS A 280 7.99 -1.73 -11.48
C HIS A 280 9.49 -1.40 -11.52
N GLU A 281 10.08 -1.45 -12.71
CA GLU A 281 11.49 -1.09 -12.91
C GLU A 281 11.64 0.37 -13.32
N GLY A 282 12.76 0.99 -12.92
CA GLY A 282 12.99 2.43 -13.07
C GLY A 282 12.16 3.28 -12.11
N GLY A 283 12.76 4.35 -11.60
CA GLY A 283 12.09 5.32 -10.73
C GLY A 283 11.90 6.68 -11.40
N ASN A 284 10.87 7.41 -10.97
CA ASN A 284 10.62 8.78 -11.41
C ASN A 284 11.40 9.75 -10.50
N TRP A 285 12.45 10.39 -11.02
CA TRP A 285 13.25 11.36 -10.27
C TRP A 285 12.44 12.55 -9.75
N GLY A 286 11.44 13.02 -10.51
CA GLY A 286 10.54 14.09 -10.07
C GLY A 286 9.75 13.71 -8.82
N ASN A 287 9.26 12.47 -8.74
CA ASN A 287 8.61 11.93 -7.54
C ASN A 287 9.58 11.88 -6.36
N VAL A 288 10.80 11.36 -6.56
CA VAL A 288 11.82 11.30 -5.51
C VAL A 288 12.22 12.70 -5.03
N SER A 289 12.35 13.67 -5.94
CA SER A 289 12.70 15.06 -5.62
C SER A 289 11.61 15.74 -4.78
N ARG A 290 10.34 15.53 -5.10
CA ARG A 290 9.21 16.02 -4.29
C ARG A 290 9.21 15.39 -2.90
N ARG A 291 9.28 14.05 -2.83
CA ARG A 291 9.34 13.31 -1.57
C ARG A 291 10.52 13.74 -0.70
N ARG A 292 11.67 14.07 -1.30
CA ARG A 292 12.83 14.60 -0.57
C ARG A 292 12.52 15.90 0.19
N ALA A 293 11.74 16.80 -0.39
CA ALA A 293 11.35 18.06 0.25
C ALA A 293 10.38 17.83 1.42
N GLU A 294 9.59 16.76 1.36
CA GLU A 294 8.58 16.38 2.37
C GLU A 294 9.14 15.40 3.41
N PHE A 295 10.34 14.83 3.18
CA PHE A 295 10.92 13.80 4.03
C PHE A 295 11.28 14.35 5.40
N VAL A 296 10.48 14.01 6.41
CA VAL A 296 10.74 14.45 7.79
C VAL A 296 11.98 13.72 8.33
N PRO A 297 13.01 14.44 8.81
CA PRO A 297 14.17 13.82 9.43
C PRO A 297 13.79 12.89 10.59
N TRP A 298 14.62 11.91 10.85
CA TRP A 298 14.48 11.08 12.05
C TRP A 298 15.05 11.81 13.27
N GLU A 299 14.42 11.61 14.43
CA GLU A 299 14.85 12.16 15.71
C GLU A 299 15.22 11.02 16.68
N GLY A 300 16.09 11.33 17.66
CA GLY A 300 16.49 10.36 18.69
C GLY A 300 17.71 9.50 18.29
N ASP A 301 17.74 8.26 18.78
CA ASP A 301 18.83 7.31 18.55
C ASP A 301 18.74 6.73 17.12
N VAL A 302 19.32 7.44 16.14
CA VAL A 302 19.29 7.09 14.72
C VAL A 302 20.70 7.17 14.15
N LEU A 303 21.13 6.11 13.46
CA LEU A 303 22.35 6.13 12.66
C LEU A 303 22.04 6.62 11.24
N THR A 304 22.68 7.70 10.80
CA THR A 304 22.61 8.14 9.39
C THR A 304 23.86 7.68 8.63
N VAL A 305 23.67 6.99 7.50
CA VAL A 305 24.75 6.49 6.64
C VAL A 305 24.64 7.06 5.23
N ASP A 306 25.75 7.58 4.70
CA ASP A 306 25.83 8.03 3.31
C ASP A 306 26.34 6.89 2.42
N THR A 307 25.48 6.42 1.53
CA THR A 307 25.75 5.30 0.62
C THR A 307 26.62 5.66 -0.59
N LEU A 308 27.25 6.84 -0.57
CA LEU A 308 28.42 7.15 -1.39
C LEU A 308 29.73 6.67 -0.76
N LEU A 309 29.76 6.53 0.57
CA LEU A 309 30.91 5.94 1.26
C LEU A 309 31.03 4.45 0.90
N PRO A 310 32.23 3.86 1.01
CA PRO A 310 32.45 2.46 0.72
C PRO A 310 31.45 1.56 1.44
N PHE A 311 30.94 0.57 0.72
CA PHE A 311 29.88 -0.32 1.23
C PHE A 311 30.29 -1.03 2.53
N GLU A 312 31.52 -1.53 2.61
CA GLU A 312 32.04 -2.24 3.79
C GLU A 312 32.12 -1.34 5.02
N ASP A 313 32.46 -0.05 4.84
CA ASP A 313 32.54 0.91 5.94
C ASP A 313 31.14 1.18 6.51
N ASN A 314 30.17 1.43 5.62
CA ASN A 314 28.76 1.59 6.00
C ASN A 314 28.21 0.33 6.69
N LEU A 315 28.52 -0.86 6.17
CA LEU A 315 28.10 -2.12 6.76
C LEU A 315 28.69 -2.31 8.16
N ALA A 316 30.00 -2.09 8.32
CA ALA A 316 30.67 -2.19 9.61
C ALA A 316 30.11 -1.18 10.64
N GLU A 317 29.80 0.03 10.19
CA GLU A 317 29.21 1.06 11.04
C GLU A 317 27.81 0.70 11.52
N VAL A 318 26.95 0.22 10.61
CA VAL A 318 25.62 -0.26 10.98
C VAL A 318 25.71 -1.42 11.95
N LEU A 319 26.58 -2.41 11.69
CA LEU A 319 26.73 -3.55 12.59
C LEU A 319 27.18 -3.12 13.99
N ARG A 320 28.04 -2.11 14.11
CA ARG A 320 28.47 -1.57 15.41
C ARG A 320 27.32 -0.88 16.13
N TYR A 321 26.57 -0.03 15.43
CA TYR A 321 25.39 0.66 15.98
C TYR A 321 24.32 -0.32 16.49
N LEU A 322 24.09 -1.42 15.77
CA LEU A 322 23.13 -2.44 16.18
C LEU A 322 23.62 -3.31 17.36
N HIS A 323 24.88 -3.18 17.78
CA HIS A 323 25.42 -3.88 18.94
C HIS A 323 25.43 -3.03 20.22
N ALA A 324 25.30 -1.71 20.08
CA ALA A 324 25.36 -0.73 21.16
C ALA A 324 23.97 -0.49 21.78
#